data_AF-A0A7L5YGL1-F1
#
_entry.id   AF-A0A7L5YGL1-F1
#
_cell.length_a   1.000
_cell.length_b   1.000
_cell.length_c   1.000
_cell.angle_alpha   90.00
_cell.angle_beta   90.00
_cell.angle_gamma   90.00
#
_symmetry.space_group_name_H-M   'P 1'
#
loop_
_entity.id
_entity.type
_entity.pdbx_description
1 polymer ?
#
loop_
_entity_poly.entity_id
_entity_poly.type
_entity_poly.pdbx_seq_one_letter_code
_entity_poly.pdbx_strand_id
1 'polypeptide(L)'
;MNLTTEEALSKVPEVTLVFWIIKILATTLGETGGDALSMSMNLGYLLSTGIFAAVFLAAVIVQIRARRFHPAIYWTTIIATTTVGTTLADFADRSLGIGYAGGTTLLFGLLMASLALWYRTLGSVSIDTVGSPRSELFYWMTIMFSQTLGTALGDWTADSAGLGYEGGALVFGVLLALIAAAYYRTKISRTVLFWAAFILTRPLGAVVGDLLDKPLHAGGLDLSRFGASAVLLSAIVVFIAAFRQRPARLSH
;
A
#
# COMPACT_ATOMS: atom_id res chain seq x y z
N MET A 1 -17.25 40.88 6.79
CA MET A 1 -16.34 40.16 7.70
C MET A 1 -15.85 38.94 6.94
N ASN A 2 -14.73 39.08 6.22
CA ASN A 2 -14.16 38.01 5.39
C ASN A 2 -13.40 37.05 6.30
N LEU A 3 -14.04 35.94 6.68
CA LEU A 3 -13.30 34.76 7.14
C LEU A 3 -12.64 34.18 5.89
N THR A 4 -11.39 34.56 5.65
CA THR A 4 -10.49 33.73 4.85
C THR A 4 -10.35 32.43 5.61
N THR A 5 -11.19 31.46 5.30
CA THR A 5 -10.91 30.06 5.61
C THR A 5 -9.57 29.79 4.93
N GLU A 6 -8.47 29.83 5.68
CA GLU A 6 -7.29 29.08 5.26
C GLU A 6 -7.82 27.67 5.05
N GLU A 7 -8.02 27.26 3.79
CA GLU A 7 -8.33 25.89 3.44
C GLU A 7 -7.24 25.06 4.11
N ALA A 8 -7.54 24.45 5.26
CA ALA A 8 -6.60 23.56 5.90
C ALA A 8 -6.31 22.47 4.86
N LEU A 9 -5.07 22.40 4.39
CA LEU A 9 -4.69 21.48 3.33
C LEU A 9 -4.40 20.11 3.96
N SER A 10 -4.93 19.04 3.37
CA SER A 10 -4.59 17.68 3.82
C SER A 10 -3.07 17.44 3.70
N LYS A 11 -2.53 16.57 4.55
CA LYS A 11 -1.13 16.11 4.41
C LYS A 11 -0.99 14.90 3.48
N VAL A 12 -2.04 14.57 2.75
CA VAL A 12 -2.12 13.45 1.81
C VAL A 12 -2.28 14.02 0.39
N PRO A 13 -1.66 13.41 -0.64
CA PRO A 13 -1.79 13.90 -2.01
C PRO A 13 -3.22 13.81 -2.53
N GLU A 14 -3.54 14.70 -3.47
CA GLU A 14 -4.71 14.58 -4.32
C GLU A 14 -4.69 13.24 -5.10
N VAL A 15 -5.82 12.55 -5.13
CA VAL A 15 -5.98 11.24 -5.79
C VAL A 15 -6.10 11.43 -7.30
N THR A 16 -4.96 11.58 -7.97
CA THR A 16 -4.83 11.72 -9.42
C THR A 16 -4.44 10.40 -10.09
N LEU A 17 -4.38 10.36 -11.43
CA LEU A 17 -3.81 9.21 -12.14
C LEU A 17 -2.35 8.94 -11.75
N VAL A 18 -1.56 10.01 -11.57
CA VAL A 18 -0.16 9.91 -11.14
C VAL A 18 -0.05 9.28 -9.76
N PHE A 19 -0.97 9.61 -8.84
CA PHE A 19 -1.05 8.95 -7.54
C PHE A 19 -1.18 7.43 -7.67
N TRP A 20 -2.08 6.95 -8.53
CA TRP A 20 -2.27 5.51 -8.73
C TRP A 20 -1.06 4.84 -9.38
N ILE A 21 -0.41 5.50 -10.34
CA ILE A 21 0.82 4.98 -10.96
C ILE A 21 1.92 4.82 -9.91
N ILE A 22 2.20 5.87 -9.13
CA ILE A 22 3.24 5.80 -8.09
C ILE A 22 2.85 4.77 -7.02
N LYS A 23 1.56 4.67 -6.66
CA LYS A 23 1.08 3.67 -5.70
C LYS A 23 1.34 2.25 -6.18
N ILE A 24 1.07 1.92 -7.45
CA ILE A 24 1.34 0.60 -8.03
C ILE A 24 2.85 0.31 -8.05
N LEU A 25 3.67 1.30 -8.45
CA LEU A 25 5.13 1.15 -8.39
C LEU A 25 5.61 0.92 -6.95
N ALA A 26 5.06 1.63 -5.98
CA ALA A 26 5.43 1.51 -4.57
C ALA A 26 4.99 0.18 -3.97
N THR A 27 3.81 -0.35 -4.31
CA THR A 27 3.39 -1.68 -3.84
C THR A 27 4.25 -2.78 -4.45
N THR A 28 4.61 -2.66 -5.73
CA THR A 28 5.53 -3.59 -6.40
C THR A 28 6.93 -3.52 -5.77
N LEU A 29 7.44 -2.32 -5.49
CA LEU A 29 8.70 -2.11 -4.77
C LEU A 29 8.66 -2.68 -3.35
N GLY A 30 7.51 -2.60 -2.69
CA GLY A 30 7.30 -3.18 -1.37
C GLY A 30 7.57 -4.69 -1.35
N GLU A 31 7.12 -5.39 -2.39
CA GLU A 31 7.37 -6.81 -2.58
C GLU A 31 8.86 -7.10 -2.79
N THR A 32 9.42 -6.59 -3.89
CA THR A 32 10.81 -6.88 -4.28
C THR A 32 11.81 -6.38 -3.26
N GLY A 33 11.51 -5.26 -2.60
CA GLY A 33 12.35 -4.68 -1.54
C GLY A 33 12.24 -5.44 -0.22
N GLY A 34 11.04 -5.94 0.12
CA GLY A 34 10.83 -6.84 1.24
C GLY A 34 11.66 -8.11 1.09
N ASP A 35 11.56 -8.74 -0.07
CA ASP A 35 12.26 -9.97 -0.43
C ASP A 35 13.76 -9.81 -0.65
N ALA A 36 14.21 -8.64 -1.10
CA ALA A 36 15.64 -8.33 -1.14
C ALA A 36 16.27 -8.46 0.26
N LEU A 37 15.61 -7.92 1.29
CA LEU A 37 16.12 -7.95 2.66
C LEU A 37 15.88 -9.29 3.34
N SER A 38 14.69 -9.88 3.18
CA SER A 38 14.31 -11.13 3.86
C SER A 38 14.96 -12.37 3.24
N MET A 39 14.90 -12.48 1.91
CA MET A 39 15.35 -13.67 1.17
C MET A 39 16.77 -13.49 0.63
N SER A 40 17.07 -12.38 -0.08
CA SER A 40 18.37 -12.25 -0.77
C SER A 40 19.52 -11.95 0.18
N MET A 41 19.26 -11.25 1.28
CA MET A 41 20.23 -11.03 2.36
C MET A 41 20.17 -12.11 3.46
N ASN A 42 19.28 -13.11 3.32
CA ASN A 42 19.09 -14.21 4.27
C ASN A 42 18.84 -13.75 5.72
N LEU A 43 18.23 -12.57 5.93
CA LEU A 43 17.88 -12.08 7.27
C LEU A 43 16.62 -12.75 7.83
N GLY A 44 15.81 -13.36 6.96
CA GLY A 44 14.52 -13.93 7.30
C GLY A 44 13.44 -12.87 7.55
N TYR A 45 12.19 -13.33 7.61
CA TYR A 45 11.02 -12.43 7.66
C TYR A 45 10.89 -11.67 8.98
N LEU A 46 11.22 -12.28 10.13
CA LEU A 46 11.09 -11.63 11.44
C LEU A 46 12.04 -10.44 11.60
N LEU A 47 13.33 -10.63 11.32
CA LEU A 47 14.33 -9.58 11.46
C LEU A 47 14.07 -8.45 10.44
N SER A 48 13.76 -8.82 9.19
CA SER A 48 13.41 -7.84 8.15
C SER A 48 12.18 -7.02 8.52
N THR A 49 11.15 -7.66 9.09
CA THR A 49 9.97 -6.98 9.63
C THR A 49 10.35 -6.00 10.73
N GLY A 50 11.22 -6.38 11.67
CA GLY A 50 11.70 -5.47 12.71
C GLY A 50 12.41 -4.23 12.15
N ILE A 51 13.28 -4.42 11.15
CA ILE A 51 14.00 -3.33 10.47
C ILE A 51 13.02 -2.41 9.74
N PHE A 52 12.14 -2.96 8.90
CA PHE A 52 11.17 -2.14 8.16
C PHE A 52 10.13 -1.50 9.06
N ALA A 53 9.73 -2.13 10.17
CA ALA A 53 8.85 -1.53 11.17
C ALA A 53 9.50 -0.31 11.83
N ALA A 54 10.79 -0.37 12.17
CA ALA A 54 11.51 0.79 12.71
C ALA A 54 11.56 1.95 11.70
N VAL A 55 11.84 1.65 10.42
CA VAL A 55 11.83 2.65 9.34
C VAL A 55 10.43 3.23 9.14
N PHE A 56 9.40 2.39 9.11
CA PHE A 56 8.01 2.83 8.98
C PHE A 56 7.56 3.72 10.14
N LEU A 57 7.86 3.34 11.39
CA LEU A 57 7.55 4.15 12.56
C LEU A 57 8.24 5.52 12.51
N ALA A 58 9.52 5.56 12.12
CA ALA A 58 10.23 6.83 11.93
C ALA A 58 9.56 7.68 10.84
N ALA A 59 9.21 7.09 9.70
CA ALA A 59 8.55 7.78 8.59
C ALA A 59 7.17 8.33 8.99
N VAL A 60 6.35 7.55 9.71
CA VAL A 60 5.05 7.98 10.25
C VAL A 60 5.21 9.12 11.25
N ILE A 61 6.21 9.06 12.15
CA ILE A 61 6.48 10.15 13.10
C ILE A 61 6.82 11.43 12.34
N VAL A 62 7.67 11.35 11.32
CA VAL A 62 8.04 12.50 10.48
C VAL A 62 6.80 13.04 9.75
N GLN A 63 5.97 12.17 9.17
CA GLN A 63 4.74 12.56 8.49
C GLN A 63 3.75 13.27 9.43
N ILE A 64 3.51 12.72 10.63
CA ILE A 64 2.60 13.32 11.61
C ILE A 64 3.12 14.67 12.09
N ARG A 65 4.44 14.80 12.29
CA ARG A 65 5.08 16.06 12.71
C ARG A 65 5.14 17.11 11.60
N ALA A 66 5.07 16.71 10.33
CA ALA A 66 5.07 17.64 9.21
C ALA A 66 3.86 18.59 9.31
N ARG A 67 4.10 19.89 9.10
CA ARG A 67 3.06 20.93 9.15
C ARG A 67 2.34 21.13 7.83
N ARG A 68 2.89 20.59 6.73
CA ARG A 68 2.37 20.74 5.37
C ARG A 68 2.58 19.43 4.60
N PHE A 69 1.86 19.27 3.50
CA PHE A 69 2.08 18.15 2.60
C PHE A 69 3.46 18.22 1.95
N HIS A 70 4.23 17.15 2.11
CA HIS A 70 5.49 16.91 1.41
C HIS A 70 5.40 15.59 0.65
N PRO A 71 5.42 15.61 -0.70
CA PRO A 71 5.32 14.40 -1.51
C PRO A 71 6.37 13.35 -1.13
N ALA A 72 7.63 13.76 -0.93
CA ALA A 72 8.71 12.87 -0.55
C ALA A 72 8.42 12.13 0.77
N ILE A 73 7.98 12.85 1.81
CA ILE A 73 7.68 12.24 3.11
C ILE A 73 6.52 11.24 2.97
N TYR A 74 5.45 11.63 2.28
CA TYR A 74 4.30 10.76 2.06
C TYR A 74 4.68 9.46 1.33
N TRP A 75 5.40 9.57 0.20
CA TRP A 75 5.79 8.41 -0.59
C TRP A 75 6.82 7.55 0.11
N THR A 76 7.76 8.13 0.87
CA THR A 76 8.67 7.35 1.73
C THR A 76 7.88 6.56 2.77
N THR A 77 6.88 7.15 3.42
CA THR A 77 6.03 6.43 4.37
C THR A 77 5.22 5.32 3.68
N ILE A 78 4.72 5.56 2.45
CA ILE A 78 4.04 4.55 1.63
C ILE A 78 4.98 3.39 1.25
N ILE A 79 6.22 3.67 0.86
CA ILE A 79 7.20 2.62 0.53
C ILE A 79 7.55 1.82 1.79
N ALA A 80 7.79 2.50 2.92
CA ALA A 80 8.12 1.84 4.17
C ALA A 80 6.97 0.95 4.70
N THR A 81 5.71 1.40 4.56
CA THR A 81 4.56 0.56 4.95
C THR A 81 4.35 -0.62 4.01
N THR A 82 4.69 -0.50 2.72
CA THR A 82 4.60 -1.63 1.80
C THR A 82 5.66 -2.68 2.10
N THR A 83 6.92 -2.31 2.36
CA THR A 83 7.97 -3.29 2.67
C THR A 83 7.77 -4.00 4.00
N VAL A 84 7.37 -3.28 5.06
CA VAL A 84 6.98 -3.93 6.33
C VAL A 84 5.74 -4.79 6.15
N GLY A 85 4.80 -4.36 5.31
CA GLY A 85 3.58 -5.10 5.00
C GLY A 85 3.89 -6.45 4.36
N THR A 86 4.84 -6.49 3.42
CA THR A 86 5.36 -7.71 2.79
C THR A 86 5.90 -8.67 3.83
N THR A 87 6.97 -8.26 4.52
CA THR A 87 7.72 -9.17 5.39
C THR A 87 6.88 -9.63 6.58
N LEU A 88 5.93 -8.80 7.05
CA LEU A 88 5.01 -9.18 8.11
C LEU A 88 3.99 -10.22 7.64
N ALA A 89 3.49 -10.10 6.41
CA ALA A 89 2.56 -11.09 5.85
C ALA A 89 3.27 -12.43 5.67
N ASP A 90 4.45 -12.44 5.05
CA ASP A 90 5.27 -13.64 4.91
C ASP A 90 5.61 -14.28 6.26
N PHE A 91 5.94 -13.46 7.25
CA PHE A 91 6.21 -13.97 8.60
C PHE A 91 4.98 -14.66 9.19
N ALA A 92 3.80 -14.04 9.07
CA ALA A 92 2.55 -14.60 9.59
C ALA A 92 2.14 -15.88 8.85
N ASP A 93 2.16 -15.86 7.53
CA ASP A 93 1.63 -16.95 6.71
C ASP A 93 2.60 -18.12 6.63
N ARG A 94 3.88 -17.85 6.42
CA ARG A 94 4.91 -18.87 6.17
C ARG A 94 5.66 -19.27 7.43
N SER A 95 6.06 -18.32 8.28
CA SER A 95 6.91 -18.62 9.46
C SER A 95 6.12 -19.02 10.70
N LEU A 96 4.99 -18.34 10.99
CA LEU A 96 4.10 -18.72 12.08
C LEU A 96 3.16 -19.87 11.72
N GLY A 97 3.07 -20.23 10.43
CA GLY A 97 2.25 -21.34 9.95
C GLY A 97 0.75 -21.07 10.00
N ILE A 98 0.32 -19.80 10.02
CA ILE A 98 -1.10 -19.43 9.96
C ILE A 98 -1.69 -19.82 8.58
N GLY A 99 -0.84 -19.81 7.55
CA GLY A 99 -1.21 -20.08 6.16
C GLY A 99 -2.01 -18.94 5.53
N TYR A 100 -1.92 -18.82 4.21
CA TYR A 100 -2.45 -17.67 3.49
C TYR A 100 -3.95 -17.41 3.70
N ALA A 101 -4.78 -18.47 3.77
CA ALA A 101 -6.21 -18.30 4.03
C ALA A 101 -6.49 -17.75 5.44
N GLY A 102 -5.74 -18.22 6.44
CA GLY A 102 -5.84 -17.76 7.83
C GLY A 102 -5.34 -16.32 7.98
N GLY A 103 -4.17 -16.00 7.43
CA GLY A 103 -3.61 -14.66 7.50
C GLY A 103 -4.43 -13.65 6.73
N THR A 104 -4.88 -13.96 5.51
CA THR A 104 -5.79 -13.11 4.73
C THR A 104 -7.07 -12.82 5.51
N THR A 105 -7.71 -13.85 6.11
CA THR A 105 -8.95 -13.67 6.88
C THR A 105 -8.72 -12.79 8.11
N LEU A 106 -7.65 -13.04 8.86
CA LEU A 106 -7.28 -12.25 10.03
C LEU A 106 -7.02 -10.79 9.66
N LEU A 107 -6.21 -10.55 8.63
CA LEU A 107 -5.82 -9.21 8.18
C LEU A 107 -7.01 -8.46 7.58
N PHE A 108 -7.93 -9.15 6.91
CA PHE A 108 -9.19 -8.57 6.47
C PHE A 108 -10.04 -8.12 7.65
N GLY A 109 -10.16 -8.95 8.69
CA GLY A 109 -10.83 -8.60 9.94
C GLY A 109 -10.21 -7.36 10.61
N LEU A 110 -8.89 -7.31 10.72
CA LEU A 110 -8.15 -6.16 11.30
C LEU A 110 -8.32 -4.89 10.47
N LEU A 111 -8.28 -5.00 9.14
CA LEU A 111 -8.52 -3.89 8.22
C LEU A 111 -9.94 -3.32 8.42
N MET A 112 -10.96 -4.19 8.39
CA MET A 112 -12.35 -3.77 8.58
C MET A 112 -12.58 -3.19 9.97
N ALA A 113 -11.97 -3.76 11.00
CA ALA A 113 -12.00 -3.21 12.37
C ALA A 113 -11.36 -1.82 12.45
N SER A 114 -10.23 -1.61 11.76
CA SER A 114 -9.55 -0.30 11.72
C SER A 114 -10.41 0.78 11.06
N LEU A 115 -11.05 0.45 9.93
CA LEU A 115 -11.98 1.36 9.23
C LEU A 115 -13.21 1.65 10.09
N ALA A 116 -13.79 0.63 10.72
CA ALA A 116 -14.97 0.79 11.58
C ALA A 116 -14.66 1.65 12.82
N LEU A 117 -13.51 1.42 13.46
CA LEU A 117 -13.08 2.20 14.62
C LEU A 117 -12.75 3.63 14.25
N TRP A 118 -12.10 3.84 13.10
CA TRP A 118 -11.86 5.19 12.55
C TRP A 118 -13.20 5.91 12.33
N TYR A 119 -14.14 5.31 11.60
CA TYR A 119 -15.45 5.90 11.35
C TYR A 119 -16.20 6.23 12.65
N ARG A 120 -16.21 5.31 13.63
CA ARG A 120 -16.84 5.54 14.93
C ARG A 120 -16.19 6.67 15.73
N THR A 121 -14.88 6.88 15.57
CA THR A 121 -14.13 7.86 16.36
C THR A 121 -14.17 9.25 15.73
N LEU A 122 -14.10 9.35 14.40
CA LEU A 122 -13.92 10.61 13.67
C LEU A 122 -15.06 10.93 12.68
N GLY A 123 -16.06 10.07 12.56
CA GLY A 123 -17.25 10.28 11.73
C GLY A 123 -17.04 10.10 10.22
N SER A 124 -15.79 9.92 9.76
CA SER A 124 -15.45 9.71 8.36
C SER A 124 -14.16 8.91 8.22
N VAL A 125 -14.08 8.12 7.14
CA VAL A 125 -12.86 7.42 6.69
C VAL A 125 -12.38 7.98 5.34
N SER A 126 -12.88 9.16 4.95
CA SER A 126 -12.45 9.81 3.72
C SER A 126 -11.01 10.33 3.86
N ILE A 127 -10.22 10.13 2.81
CA ILE A 127 -8.85 10.66 2.72
C ILE A 127 -8.81 12.19 2.86
N ASP A 128 -9.88 12.85 2.41
CA ASP A 128 -10.06 14.31 2.48
C ASP A 128 -10.36 14.80 3.91
N THR A 129 -10.46 13.91 4.90
CA THR A 129 -10.60 14.30 6.32
C THR A 129 -9.31 14.09 7.12
N VAL A 130 -8.25 13.61 6.47
CA VAL A 130 -6.95 13.36 7.10
C VAL A 130 -6.17 14.68 7.20
N GLY A 131 -6.29 15.34 8.34
CA GLY A 131 -5.58 16.60 8.64
C GLY A 131 -5.08 16.74 10.09
N SER A 132 -5.48 15.84 10.99
CA SER A 132 -5.06 15.85 12.40
C SER A 132 -4.17 14.64 12.74
N PRO A 133 -3.31 14.72 13.78
CA PRO A 133 -2.52 13.58 14.23
C PRO A 133 -3.36 12.32 14.51
N ARG A 134 -4.57 12.49 15.04
CA ARG A 134 -5.48 11.38 15.35
C ARG A 134 -6.03 10.72 14.08
N SER A 135 -6.44 11.50 13.08
CA SER A 135 -6.86 10.96 11.78
C SER A 135 -5.70 10.31 11.03
N GLU A 136 -4.48 10.83 11.14
CA GLU A 136 -3.30 10.26 10.52
C GLU A 136 -2.92 8.91 11.13
N LEU A 137 -3.05 8.74 12.45
CA LEU A 137 -2.82 7.45 13.10
C LEU A 137 -3.77 6.37 12.57
N PHE A 138 -5.07 6.66 12.45
CA PHE A 138 -6.02 5.74 11.85
C PHE A 138 -5.68 5.45 10.39
N TYR A 139 -5.37 6.48 9.61
CA TYR A 139 -4.99 6.35 8.20
C TYR A 139 -3.79 5.42 8.02
N TRP A 140 -2.69 5.64 8.75
CA TRP A 140 -1.48 4.82 8.63
C TRP A 140 -1.68 3.39 9.17
N MET A 141 -2.49 3.20 10.20
CA MET A 141 -2.84 1.87 10.71
C MET A 141 -3.68 1.08 9.69
N THR A 142 -4.70 1.70 9.11
CA THR A 142 -5.52 1.09 8.06
C THR A 142 -4.69 0.76 6.83
N ILE A 143 -3.78 1.65 6.44
CA ILE A 143 -2.84 1.41 5.33
C ILE A 143 -1.93 0.23 5.64
N MET A 144 -1.37 0.13 6.85
CA MET A 144 -0.51 -0.99 7.24
C MET A 144 -1.27 -2.32 7.10
N PHE A 145 -2.46 -2.45 7.70
CA PHE A 145 -3.27 -3.67 7.57
C PHE A 145 -3.64 -3.96 6.11
N SER A 146 -3.93 -2.93 5.32
CA SER A 146 -4.19 -3.08 3.89
C SER A 146 -2.95 -3.57 3.13
N GLN A 147 -1.75 -3.10 3.46
CA GLN A 147 -0.52 -3.57 2.79
C GLN A 147 -0.23 -5.03 3.15
N THR A 148 -0.35 -5.39 4.43
CA THR A 148 -0.10 -6.77 4.87
C THR A 148 -1.15 -7.72 4.30
N LEU A 149 -2.44 -7.33 4.33
CA LEU A 149 -3.52 -8.10 3.72
C LEU A 149 -3.26 -8.35 2.23
N GLY A 150 -2.85 -7.31 1.51
CA GLY A 150 -2.67 -7.43 0.07
C GLY A 150 -1.50 -8.34 -0.31
N THR A 151 -0.42 -8.40 0.47
CA THR A 151 0.63 -9.42 0.26
C THR A 151 0.04 -10.82 0.44
N ALA A 152 -0.57 -11.09 1.61
CA ALA A 152 -1.15 -12.39 1.94
C ALA A 152 -2.18 -12.85 0.89
N LEU A 153 -3.03 -11.92 0.43
CA LEU A 153 -4.03 -12.19 -0.59
C LEU A 153 -3.41 -12.42 -1.97
N GLY A 154 -2.37 -11.64 -2.34
CA GLY A 154 -1.65 -11.82 -3.59
C GLY A 154 -1.02 -13.21 -3.67
N ASP A 155 -0.24 -13.56 -2.65
CA ASP A 155 0.41 -14.87 -2.52
C ASP A 155 -0.62 -15.99 -2.46
N TRP A 156 -1.73 -15.79 -1.73
CA TRP A 156 -2.81 -16.78 -1.69
C TRP A 156 -3.33 -17.08 -3.09
N THR A 157 -3.59 -16.02 -3.88
CA THR A 157 -4.14 -16.17 -5.24
C THR A 157 -3.14 -16.80 -6.20
N ALA A 158 -1.86 -16.44 -6.11
CA ALA A 158 -0.82 -16.99 -6.98
C ALA A 158 -0.51 -18.45 -6.63
N ASP A 159 -0.29 -18.74 -5.34
CA ASP A 159 0.19 -20.03 -4.86
C ASP A 159 -0.96 -21.01 -4.59
N SER A 160 -1.68 -20.87 -3.48
CA SER A 160 -2.60 -21.93 -3.02
C SER A 160 -3.91 -21.96 -3.81
N ALA A 161 -4.36 -20.84 -4.38
CA ALA A 161 -5.47 -20.83 -5.32
C ALA A 161 -5.07 -21.26 -6.74
N GLY A 162 -3.75 -21.35 -7.02
CA GLY A 162 -3.21 -21.92 -8.25
C GLY A 162 -3.36 -21.05 -9.50
N LEU A 163 -3.55 -19.73 -9.35
CA LEU A 163 -3.66 -18.83 -10.51
C LEU A 163 -2.29 -18.43 -11.08
N GLY A 164 -1.20 -18.63 -10.32
CA GLY A 164 0.12 -18.11 -10.64
C GLY A 164 0.18 -16.58 -10.62
N TYR A 165 1.37 -16.03 -10.81
CA TYR A 165 1.58 -14.58 -10.75
C TYR A 165 0.89 -13.83 -11.89
N GLU A 166 0.93 -14.35 -13.12
CA GLU A 166 0.24 -13.75 -14.27
C GLU A 166 -1.28 -13.77 -14.11
N GLY A 167 -1.85 -14.89 -13.65
CA GLY A 167 -3.29 -15.02 -13.41
C GLY A 167 -3.75 -14.12 -12.27
N GLY A 168 -2.97 -14.03 -11.19
CA GLY A 168 -3.20 -13.07 -10.12
C GLY A 168 -3.17 -11.62 -10.63
N ALA A 169 -2.15 -11.26 -11.42
CA ALA A 169 -2.02 -9.92 -11.98
C ALA A 169 -3.21 -9.55 -12.88
N LEU A 170 -3.68 -10.51 -13.70
CA LEU A 170 -4.86 -10.32 -14.54
C LEU A 170 -6.12 -10.10 -13.70
N VAL A 171 -6.36 -10.92 -12.68
CA VAL A 171 -7.54 -10.80 -11.80
C VAL A 171 -7.57 -9.44 -11.10
N PHE A 172 -6.48 -9.05 -10.43
CA PHE A 172 -6.45 -7.76 -9.73
C PHE A 172 -6.48 -6.57 -10.69
N GLY A 173 -5.85 -6.69 -11.86
CA GLY A 173 -5.92 -5.69 -12.93
C GLY A 173 -7.35 -5.48 -13.44
N VAL A 174 -8.09 -6.56 -13.68
CA VAL A 174 -9.50 -6.51 -14.09
C VAL A 174 -10.36 -5.90 -12.98
N LEU A 175 -10.18 -6.29 -11.73
CA LEU A 175 -10.92 -5.72 -10.60
C LEU A 175 -10.68 -4.21 -10.45
N LEU A 176 -9.45 -3.75 -10.62
CA LEU A 176 -9.12 -2.31 -10.62
C LEU A 176 -9.74 -1.59 -11.82
N ALA A 177 -9.75 -2.20 -13.00
CA ALA A 177 -10.42 -1.64 -14.17
C ALA A 177 -11.94 -1.53 -13.97
N LEU A 178 -12.57 -2.50 -13.31
CA LEU A 178 -13.98 -2.44 -12.92
C LEU A 178 -14.25 -1.32 -11.91
N ILE A 179 -13.36 -1.11 -10.94
CA ILE A 179 -13.47 0.02 -10.00
C ILE A 179 -13.32 1.35 -10.71
N ALA A 180 -12.38 1.47 -11.65
CA ALA A 180 -12.23 2.66 -12.48
C ALA A 180 -13.49 2.90 -13.33
N ALA A 181 -14.07 1.85 -13.95
CA ALA A 181 -15.33 1.96 -14.68
C ALA A 181 -16.48 2.40 -13.76
N ALA A 182 -16.58 1.82 -12.56
CA ALA A 182 -17.57 2.22 -11.55
C ALA A 182 -17.40 3.68 -11.13
N TYR A 183 -16.17 4.16 -10.99
CA TYR A 183 -15.87 5.56 -10.70
C TYR A 183 -16.44 6.50 -11.78
N TYR A 184 -16.29 6.19 -13.06
CA TYR A 184 -16.79 7.09 -14.13
C TYR A 184 -18.28 6.91 -14.44
N ARG A 185 -18.87 5.73 -14.15
CA ARG A 185 -20.21 5.38 -14.63
C ARG A 185 -21.28 5.31 -13.55
N THR A 186 -20.92 5.36 -12.27
CA THR A 186 -21.86 5.18 -11.16
C THR A 186 -21.81 6.32 -10.15
N LYS A 187 -22.78 6.32 -9.23
CA LYS A 187 -22.86 7.26 -8.09
C LYS A 187 -22.38 6.61 -6.78
N ILE A 188 -21.62 5.51 -6.85
CA ILE A 188 -21.05 4.86 -5.66
C ILE A 188 -20.14 5.87 -4.93
N SER A 189 -20.13 5.79 -3.60
CA SER A 189 -19.30 6.66 -2.76
C SER A 189 -17.84 6.65 -3.20
N ARG A 190 -17.27 7.86 -3.40
CA ARG A 190 -15.86 8.06 -3.78
C ARG A 190 -14.91 7.46 -2.74
N THR A 191 -15.27 7.55 -1.47
CA THR A 191 -14.50 6.97 -0.36
C THR A 191 -14.47 5.44 -0.44
N VAL A 192 -15.60 4.80 -0.77
CA VAL A 192 -15.67 3.34 -0.92
C VAL A 192 -14.82 2.88 -2.11
N LEU A 193 -14.97 3.55 -3.26
CA LEU A 193 -14.16 3.23 -4.45
C LEU A 193 -12.67 3.47 -4.22
N PHE A 194 -12.31 4.51 -3.48
CA PHE A 194 -10.93 4.78 -3.08
C PHE A 194 -10.37 3.64 -2.25
N TRP A 195 -11.04 3.23 -1.17
CA TRP A 195 -10.54 2.14 -0.33
C TRP A 195 -10.50 0.81 -1.08
N ALA A 196 -11.51 0.50 -1.90
CA ALA A 196 -11.51 -0.70 -2.72
C ALA A 196 -10.29 -0.73 -3.68
N ALA A 197 -10.05 0.36 -4.41
CA ALA A 197 -8.88 0.47 -5.29
C ALA A 197 -7.58 0.40 -4.50
N PHE A 198 -7.46 1.16 -3.41
CA PHE A 198 -6.27 1.20 -2.58
C PHE A 198 -5.90 -0.19 -2.04
N ILE A 199 -6.90 -0.92 -1.52
CA ILE A 199 -6.72 -2.28 -1.02
C ILE A 199 -6.28 -3.21 -2.16
N LEU A 200 -6.91 -3.13 -3.34
CA LEU A 200 -6.61 -4.01 -4.49
C LEU A 200 -5.31 -3.69 -5.23
N THR A 201 -4.78 -2.47 -5.12
CA THR A 201 -3.45 -2.16 -5.68
C THR A 201 -2.31 -2.89 -4.98
N ARG A 202 -2.49 -3.29 -3.72
CA ARG A 202 -1.47 -4.05 -3.00
C ARG A 202 -1.30 -5.49 -3.50
N PRO A 203 -2.34 -6.34 -3.56
CA PRO A 203 -2.19 -7.69 -4.07
C PRO A 203 -1.75 -7.69 -5.54
N LEU A 204 -2.19 -6.71 -6.35
CA LEU A 204 -1.59 -6.50 -7.68
C LEU A 204 -0.08 -6.27 -7.61
N GLY A 205 0.38 -5.37 -6.73
CA GLY A 205 1.81 -5.13 -6.56
C GLY A 205 2.58 -6.34 -6.04
N ALA A 206 1.97 -7.18 -5.20
CA ALA A 206 2.58 -8.41 -4.70
C ALA A 206 2.79 -9.41 -5.83
N VAL A 207 1.73 -9.78 -6.55
CA VAL A 207 1.84 -10.74 -7.66
C VAL A 207 2.72 -10.21 -8.80
N VAL A 208 2.73 -8.90 -9.08
CA VAL A 208 3.64 -8.33 -10.08
C VAL A 208 5.09 -8.30 -9.57
N GLY A 209 5.31 -8.00 -8.29
CA GLY A 209 6.64 -8.03 -7.69
C GLY A 209 7.24 -9.44 -7.73
N ASP A 210 6.44 -10.42 -7.34
CA ASP A 210 6.80 -11.84 -7.42
C ASP A 210 7.01 -12.31 -8.87
N LEU A 211 6.16 -11.88 -9.80
CA LEU A 211 6.37 -12.15 -11.23
C LEU A 211 7.74 -11.64 -11.69
N LEU A 212 8.18 -10.48 -11.21
CA LEU A 212 9.49 -9.94 -11.58
C LEU A 212 10.63 -10.76 -10.97
N ASP A 213 10.53 -11.15 -9.70
CA ASP A 213 11.70 -11.56 -8.91
C ASP A 213 11.84 -13.06 -8.64
N LYS A 214 10.74 -13.82 -8.73
CA LYS A 214 10.75 -15.25 -8.42
C LYS A 214 11.39 -16.06 -9.55
N PRO A 215 11.93 -17.25 -9.26
CA PRO A 215 12.55 -18.09 -10.28
C PRO A 215 11.59 -18.52 -11.39
N LEU A 216 12.13 -18.77 -12.59
CA LEU A 216 11.37 -19.24 -13.76
C LEU A 216 10.53 -20.50 -13.49
N HIS A 217 11.07 -21.44 -12.71
CA HIS A 217 10.36 -22.69 -12.37
C HIS A 217 9.17 -22.48 -11.42
N ALA A 218 9.11 -21.34 -10.74
CA ALA A 218 7.98 -20.92 -9.90
C ALA A 218 7.02 -19.96 -10.66
N GLY A 219 7.27 -19.69 -11.94
CA GLY A 219 6.45 -18.82 -12.77
C GLY A 219 6.82 -17.33 -12.74
N GLY A 220 7.97 -16.97 -12.15
CA GLY A 220 8.51 -15.61 -12.19
C GLY A 220 9.50 -15.39 -13.36
N LEU A 221 10.10 -14.20 -13.44
CA LEU A 221 11.04 -13.78 -14.49
C LEU A 221 12.52 -13.81 -14.05
N ASP A 222 12.79 -14.20 -12.81
CA ASP A 222 14.13 -14.35 -12.22
C ASP A 222 14.99 -13.07 -12.30
N LEU A 223 14.35 -11.89 -12.20
CA LEU A 223 15.08 -10.63 -12.14
C LEU A 223 15.71 -10.45 -10.75
N SER A 224 16.88 -9.82 -10.71
CA SER A 224 17.53 -9.46 -9.44
C SER A 224 16.60 -8.61 -8.59
N ARG A 225 16.29 -9.04 -7.35
CA ARG A 225 15.47 -8.27 -6.39
C ARG A 225 16.00 -6.86 -6.15
N PHE A 226 17.33 -6.72 -6.04
CA PHE A 226 17.99 -5.42 -5.91
C PHE A 226 17.83 -4.57 -7.18
N GLY A 227 18.00 -5.19 -8.35
CA GLY A 227 17.83 -4.51 -9.65
C GLY A 227 16.40 -4.03 -9.88
N ALA A 228 15.41 -4.92 -9.68
CA ALA A 228 13.99 -4.60 -9.77
C ALA A 228 13.61 -3.47 -8.79
N SER A 229 14.04 -3.58 -7.53
CA SER A 229 13.81 -2.54 -6.52
C SER A 229 14.43 -1.21 -6.90
N ALA A 230 15.66 -1.20 -7.42
CA ALA A 230 16.34 0.02 -7.86
C ALA A 230 15.61 0.70 -9.02
N VAL A 231 15.15 -0.06 -10.01
CA VAL A 231 14.38 0.46 -11.15
C VAL A 231 13.04 1.03 -10.69
N LEU A 232 12.29 0.31 -9.85
CA LEU A 232 11.00 0.76 -9.31
C LEU A 232 11.15 2.02 -8.46
N LEU A 233 12.16 2.07 -7.58
CA LEU A 233 12.45 3.26 -6.78
C LEU A 233 12.84 4.45 -7.66
N SER A 234 13.69 4.22 -8.67
CA SER A 234 14.08 5.27 -9.62
C SER A 234 12.88 5.83 -10.38
N ALA A 235 11.99 4.95 -10.84
CA ALA A 235 10.74 5.34 -11.49
C ALA A 235 9.89 6.20 -10.54
N ILE A 236 9.68 5.77 -9.29
CA ILE A 236 8.93 6.56 -8.29
C ILE A 236 9.54 7.95 -8.11
N VAL A 237 10.87 8.05 -7.94
CA VAL A 237 11.57 9.33 -7.79
C VAL A 237 11.37 10.22 -9.02
N VAL A 238 11.47 9.67 -10.23
CA VAL A 238 11.22 10.39 -11.48
C VAL A 238 9.78 10.90 -11.55
N PHE A 239 8.78 10.07 -11.23
CA PHE A 239 7.38 10.49 -11.22
C PHE A 239 7.11 11.58 -10.17
N ILE A 240 7.70 11.49 -8.97
CA ILE A 240 7.58 12.53 -7.93
C ILE A 240 8.21 13.85 -8.39
N ALA A 241 9.37 13.80 -9.07
CA ALA A 241 10.06 14.99 -9.55
C ALA A 241 9.39 15.62 -10.78
N ALA A 242 8.91 14.81 -11.72
CA ALA A 242 8.32 15.25 -12.98
C ALA A 242 6.89 15.80 -12.81
N PHE A 243 6.11 15.26 -11.87
CA PHE A 243 4.71 15.63 -11.68
C PHE A 243 4.50 16.34 -10.34
N ARG A 244 4.10 17.61 -10.40
CA ARG A 244 3.80 18.40 -9.21
C ARG A 244 2.55 17.86 -8.51
N GLN A 245 2.72 17.29 -7.33
CA GLN A 245 1.62 16.82 -6.50
C GLN A 245 1.10 17.93 -5.60
N ARG A 246 -0.22 18.00 -5.47
CA ARG A 246 -0.93 18.94 -4.60
C ARG A 246 -1.55 18.20 -3.42
N PRO A 247 -1.69 18.83 -2.25
CA PRO A 247 -2.44 18.25 -1.15
C PRO A 247 -3.91 18.08 -1.54
N ALA A 248 -4.55 17.02 -1.04
CA ALA A 248 -5.99 16.89 -1.12
C ALA A 248 -6.68 18.08 -0.41
N ARG A 249 -7.76 18.58 -1.00
CA ARG A 249 -8.57 19.64 -0.38
C ARG A 249 -9.37 19.01 0.74
N LEU A 250 -9.28 19.55 1.96
CA LEU A 250 -10.13 19.04 3.04
C LEU A 250 -11.58 19.40 2.71
N SER A 251 -12.42 18.38 2.50
CA SER A 251 -13.87 18.56 2.44
C SER A 251 -14.40 18.48 3.88
N HIS A 252 -14.89 19.60 4.40
CA HIS A 252 -15.61 19.65 5.67
C HIS A 252 -16.99 19.00 5.57
#